data_AF-A0A970B7P3-F1
#
_entry.id   AF-A0A970B7P3-F1
#
_cell.length_a   1.000
_cell.length_b   1.000
_cell.length_c   1.000
_cell.angle_alpha   90.00
_cell.angle_beta   90.00
_cell.angle_gamma   90.00
#
_symmetry.space_group_name_H-M   'P 1'
#
loop_
_entity.id
_entity.type
_entity.pdbx_description
1 polymer ?
#
loop_
_entity_poly.entity_id
_entity_poly.type
_entity_poly.pdbx_seq_one_letter_code
_entity_poly.pdbx_strand_id
1 'polypeptide(L)'
;MVTVPVTDEWVETVRLFGNIEQVVQAALRDYSVEQCQQRINKAAAAIARYNQKYNCDYKHFQQAVQTDADFLTAVEAENPLWEEDAAEWAYWLEEQQTWLNRLGDILQR
;
A
#
# COMPACT_ATOMS: atom_id res chain seq x y z
N MET A 1 -12.56 9.53 -23.85
CA MET A 1 -13.97 9.52 -23.40
C MET A 1 -14.31 8.08 -23.07
N VAL A 2 -14.73 7.81 -21.84
CA VAL A 2 -15.15 6.47 -21.37
C VAL A 2 -16.63 6.57 -21.06
N THR A 3 -17.43 5.65 -21.61
CA THR A 3 -18.88 5.60 -21.35
C THR A 3 -19.15 4.48 -20.38
N VAL A 4 -19.77 4.80 -19.24
CA VAL A 4 -20.17 3.84 -18.21
C VAL A 4 -21.68 3.89 -18.06
N PRO A 5 -22.40 2.77 -18.22
CA PRO A 5 -23.83 2.73 -17.94
C PRO A 5 -24.06 2.90 -16.43
N VAL A 6 -24.97 3.80 -16.08
CA VAL A 6 -25.41 4.08 -14.71
C VAL A 6 -26.93 4.11 -14.67
N THR A 7 -27.51 3.76 -13.52
CA THR A 7 -28.95 3.78 -13.32
C THR A 7 -29.48 5.22 -13.26
N ASP A 8 -30.61 5.46 -13.92
CA ASP A 8 -31.23 6.79 -13.96
C ASP A 8 -31.53 7.34 -12.56
N GLU A 9 -31.91 6.47 -11.62
CA GLU A 9 -32.15 6.83 -10.22
C GLU A 9 -30.93 7.51 -9.57
N TRP A 10 -29.72 7.00 -9.83
CA TRP A 10 -28.50 7.55 -9.26
C TRP A 10 -28.13 8.87 -9.94
N VAL A 11 -28.36 8.98 -11.25
CA VAL A 11 -28.17 10.22 -12.01
C VAL A 11 -29.07 11.34 -11.48
N GLU A 12 -30.36 11.05 -11.30
CA GLU A 12 -31.33 12.03 -10.78
C GLU A 12 -31.01 12.43 -9.34
N THR A 13 -30.59 11.48 -8.50
CA THR A 13 -30.16 11.77 -7.13
C THR A 13 -28.92 12.66 -7.10
N VAL A 14 -27.91 12.33 -7.91
CA VAL A 14 -26.64 13.08 -7.98
C VAL A 14 -26.83 14.50 -8.51
N ARG A 15 -27.77 14.70 -9.45
CA ARG A 15 -28.11 16.02 -9.99
C ARG A 15 -28.60 17.01 -8.93
N LEU A 16 -29.15 16.53 -7.82
CA LEU A 16 -29.55 17.38 -6.69
C LEU A 16 -28.35 18.02 -5.99
N PHE A 17 -27.16 17.43 -6.11
CA PHE A 17 -25.94 17.89 -5.45
C PHE A 17 -25.02 18.71 -6.37
N GLY A 18 -25.31 18.78 -7.67
CA GLY A 18 -24.57 19.61 -8.61
C GLY A 18 -24.51 19.05 -10.02
N ASN A 19 -23.56 19.57 -10.80
CA ASN A 19 -23.29 19.07 -12.14
C ASN A 19 -22.77 17.62 -12.06
N ILE A 20 -23.39 16.70 -12.81
CA ILE A 20 -23.06 15.27 -12.76
C ILE A 20 -21.59 14.98 -13.06
N GLU A 21 -20.97 15.70 -13.99
CA GLU A 21 -19.55 15.52 -14.31
C GLU A 21 -18.67 15.85 -13.11
N GLN A 22 -18.96 16.97 -12.43
CA GLN A 22 -18.21 17.39 -11.24
C GLN A 22 -18.40 16.41 -10.09
N VAL A 23 -19.63 15.97 -9.83
CA VAL A 23 -19.91 15.02 -8.75
C VAL A 23 -19.26 13.67 -9.02
N VAL A 24 -19.32 13.17 -10.26
CA VAL A 24 -18.68 11.90 -10.64
C VAL A 24 -17.16 12.01 -10.52
N GLN A 25 -16.56 13.13 -10.97
CA GLN A 25 -15.12 13.34 -10.82
C GLN A 25 -14.69 13.38 -9.35
N ALA A 26 -15.45 14.07 -8.50
CA ALA A 26 -15.21 14.11 -7.05
C ALA A 26 -15.32 12.71 -6.42
N ALA A 27 -16.39 11.97 -6.72
CA ALA A 27 -16.60 10.63 -6.21
C ALA A 27 -15.48 9.65 -6.64
N LEU A 28 -15.03 9.74 -7.89
CA LEU A 28 -13.91 8.93 -8.38
C LEU A 28 -12.59 9.30 -7.71
N ARG A 29 -12.35 10.58 -7.46
CA ARG A 29 -11.18 11.06 -6.71
C ARG A 29 -11.19 10.51 -5.29
N ASP A 30 -12.30 10.66 -4.57
CA ASP A 30 -12.44 10.23 -3.19
C ASP A 30 -12.31 8.70 -3.06
N TYR A 31 -12.95 7.96 -3.96
CA TYR A 31 -12.80 6.50 -4.01
C TYR A 31 -11.35 6.09 -4.29
N SER A 32 -10.66 6.78 -5.21
CA SER A 32 -9.25 6.49 -5.51
C SER A 32 -8.34 6.77 -4.32
N VAL A 33 -8.58 7.86 -3.58
CA VAL A 33 -7.86 8.19 -2.33
C VAL A 33 -8.08 7.09 -1.29
N GLU A 34 -9.33 6.69 -1.08
CA GLU A 34 -9.67 5.63 -0.12
C GLU A 34 -8.96 4.31 -0.47
N GLN A 35 -9.00 3.91 -1.75
CA GLN A 35 -8.32 2.69 -2.20
C GLN A 35 -6.80 2.76 -1.99
N CYS A 36 -6.17 3.91 -2.27
CA CYS A 36 -4.74 4.10 -1.99
C CYS A 36 -4.46 3.97 -0.49
N GLN A 37 -5.27 4.60 0.37
CA GLN A 37 -5.09 4.53 1.82
C GLN A 37 -5.24 3.10 2.36
N GLN A 38 -6.23 2.34 1.87
CA GLN A 38 -6.41 0.94 2.24
C GLN A 38 -5.18 0.10 1.87
N ARG A 39 -4.60 0.32 0.69
CA ARG A 39 -3.39 -0.37 0.23
C ARG A 39 -2.15 0.00 1.04
N ILE A 40 -1.95 1.29 1.32
CA ILE A 40 -0.87 1.78 2.18
C ILE A 40 -0.96 1.17 3.58
N ASN A 41 -2.15 1.14 4.16
CA ASN A 41 -2.36 0.57 5.50
C ASN A 41 -2.10 -0.94 5.52
N LYS A 42 -2.52 -1.66 4.48
CA LYS A 42 -2.23 -3.10 4.33
C LYS A 42 -0.72 -3.36 4.27
N ALA A 43 0.00 -2.62 3.43
CA ALA A 43 1.45 -2.75 3.31
C ALA A 43 2.16 -2.37 4.62
N ALA A 44 1.74 -1.28 5.28
CA ALA A 44 2.29 -0.85 6.57
C ALA A 44 2.11 -1.93 7.66
N ALA A 45 0.96 -2.60 7.71
CA ALA A 45 0.72 -3.68 8.66
C ALA A 45 1.62 -4.90 8.38
N ALA A 46 1.83 -5.25 7.11
CA ALA A 46 2.73 -6.33 6.72
C ALA A 46 4.20 -6.00 7.07
N ILE A 47 4.66 -4.79 6.76
CA ILE A 47 5.98 -4.29 7.15
C ILE A 47 6.15 -4.36 8.68
N ALA A 48 5.18 -3.85 9.45
CA ALA A 48 5.24 -3.85 10.90
C ALA A 48 5.36 -5.28 11.49
N ARG A 49 4.69 -6.26 10.88
CA ARG A 49 4.80 -7.66 11.28
C ARG A 49 6.23 -8.18 11.13
N TYR A 50 6.92 -7.86 10.04
CA TYR A 50 8.32 -8.25 9.87
C TYR A 50 9.25 -7.46 10.79
N ASN A 51 9.00 -6.16 10.96
CA ASN A 51 9.77 -5.35 11.90
C ASN A 51 9.74 -5.96 13.31
N GLN A 52 8.57 -6.44 13.72
CA GLN A 52 8.38 -7.10 15.01
C GLN A 52 9.01 -8.50 15.03
N LYS A 53 8.87 -9.28 13.95
CA LYS A 53 9.42 -10.64 13.84
C LYS A 53 10.95 -10.65 13.98
N TYR A 54 11.63 -9.72 13.32
CA TYR A 54 13.09 -9.61 13.31
C TYR A 54 13.64 -8.55 14.28
N ASN A 55 12.76 -7.87 15.01
CA ASN A 55 13.07 -6.82 15.97
C ASN A 55 13.97 -5.69 15.41
N CYS A 56 13.85 -5.39 14.12
CA CYS A 56 14.59 -4.35 13.42
C CYS A 56 13.83 -3.93 12.15
N ASP A 57 14.21 -2.82 11.51
CA ASP A 57 13.67 -2.50 10.18
C ASP A 57 14.39 -3.27 9.06
N TYR A 58 13.83 -3.24 7.85
CA TYR A 58 14.34 -4.01 6.72
C TYR A 58 15.76 -3.64 6.34
N LYS A 59 16.11 -2.35 6.45
CA LYS A 59 17.44 -1.87 6.08
C LYS A 59 18.50 -2.42 7.02
N HIS A 60 18.22 -2.39 8.33
CA HIS A 60 19.11 -2.99 9.33
C HIS A 60 19.16 -4.52 9.16
N PHE A 61 18.03 -5.17 8.94
CA PHE A 61 17.96 -6.62 8.67
C PHE A 61 18.84 -7.00 7.47
N GLN A 62 18.62 -6.36 6.33
CA GLN A 62 19.33 -6.60 5.08
C GLN A 62 20.84 -6.41 5.23
N GLN A 63 21.27 -5.40 6.00
CA GLN A 63 22.68 -5.18 6.28
C GLN A 63 23.24 -6.28 7.20
N ALA A 64 22.54 -6.59 8.29
CA ALA A 64 22.99 -7.55 9.30
C ALA A 64 23.17 -8.96 8.71
N VAL A 65 22.24 -9.46 7.91
CA VAL A 65 22.38 -10.79 7.27
C VAL A 65 23.57 -10.89 6.31
N GLN A 66 24.11 -9.76 5.83
CA GLN A 66 25.28 -9.74 4.95
C GLN A 66 26.61 -9.51 5.68
N THR A 67 26.57 -8.83 6.82
CA THR A 67 27.80 -8.37 7.52
C THR A 67 28.04 -9.02 8.87
N ASP A 68 27.03 -9.66 9.46
CA ASP A 68 27.06 -10.25 10.79
C ASP A 68 26.70 -11.74 10.71
N ALA A 69 27.74 -12.59 10.82
CA ALA A 69 27.59 -14.03 10.76
C ALA A 69 26.85 -14.61 11.97
N ASP A 70 26.96 -13.97 13.14
CA ASP A 70 26.28 -14.43 14.36
C ASP A 70 24.78 -14.13 14.24
N PHE A 71 24.44 -12.93 13.73
CA PHE A 71 23.05 -12.57 13.42
C PHE A 71 22.42 -13.51 12.39
N LEU A 72 23.12 -13.77 11.28
CA LEU A 72 22.64 -14.69 10.25
C LEU A 72 22.39 -16.09 10.83
N THR A 73 23.34 -16.63 11.61
CA THR A 73 23.19 -17.94 12.24
C THR A 73 21.98 -18.00 13.17
N ALA A 74 21.74 -16.94 13.96
CA ALA A 74 20.57 -16.87 14.84
C ALA A 74 19.25 -16.81 14.05
N VAL A 75 19.22 -16.00 12.98
CA VAL A 75 18.05 -15.88 12.11
C VAL A 75 17.74 -17.18 11.39
N GLU A 76 18.74 -17.89 10.86
CA GLU A 76 18.56 -19.20 10.22
C GLU A 76 18.04 -20.26 11.19
N ALA A 77 18.51 -20.23 12.45
CA ALA A 77 18.07 -21.17 13.48
C ALA A 77 16.62 -20.91 13.93
N GLU A 78 16.23 -19.64 14.09
CA GLU A 78 14.89 -19.27 14.55
C GLU A 78 13.86 -19.24 13.41
N ASN A 79 14.27 -18.83 12.21
CA ASN A 79 13.42 -18.61 11.06
C ASN A 79 14.09 -19.15 9.77
N PRO A 80 14.00 -20.46 9.50
CA PRO A 80 14.63 -21.07 8.32
C PRO A 80 14.14 -20.52 6.97
N LEU A 81 12.98 -19.88 6.93
CA LEU A 81 12.39 -19.26 5.75
C LEU A 81 12.63 -17.75 5.67
N TRP A 82 13.67 -17.24 6.36
CA TRP A 82 13.94 -15.80 6.43
C TRP A 82 14.17 -15.16 5.06
N GLU A 83 14.68 -15.90 4.07
CA GLU A 83 14.86 -15.39 2.71
C GLU A 83 13.51 -15.08 2.03
N GLU A 84 12.51 -15.93 2.23
CA GLU A 84 11.14 -15.70 1.74
C GLU A 84 10.51 -14.52 2.47
N ASP A 85 10.68 -14.44 3.79
CA ASP A 85 10.23 -13.31 4.59
C ASP A 85 10.88 -12.00 4.11
N ALA A 86 12.19 -12.01 3.82
CA ALA A 86 12.92 -10.86 3.32
C ALA A 86 12.45 -10.41 1.94
N ALA A 87 12.14 -11.35 1.05
CA ALA A 87 11.59 -11.06 -0.27
C ALA A 87 10.18 -10.46 -0.17
N GLU A 88 9.31 -11.04 0.66
CA GLU A 88 7.96 -10.52 0.89
C GLU A 88 8.01 -9.13 1.57
N TRP A 89 8.90 -8.92 2.53
CA TRP A 89 9.07 -7.63 3.19
C TRP A 89 9.53 -6.53 2.21
N ALA A 90 10.47 -6.85 1.32
CA ALA A 90 10.89 -5.94 0.25
C ALA A 90 9.73 -5.57 -0.67
N TYR A 91 8.92 -6.56 -1.07
CA TYR A 91 7.72 -6.34 -1.86
C TYR A 91 6.76 -5.36 -1.17
N TRP A 92 6.50 -5.53 0.14
CA TRP A 92 5.60 -4.63 0.85
C TRP A 92 6.13 -3.20 0.97
N LEU A 93 7.45 -3.00 1.08
CA LEU A 93 8.05 -1.67 1.05
C LEU A 93 7.85 -0.99 -0.31
N GLU A 94 8.08 -1.71 -1.40
CA GLU A 94 7.85 -1.21 -2.76
C GLU A 94 6.37 -0.91 -3.03
N GLU A 95 5.48 -1.80 -2.60
CA GLU A 95 4.02 -1.63 -2.69
C GLU A 95 3.59 -0.38 -1.92
N GLN A 96 4.05 -0.19 -0.68
CA GLN A 96 3.74 0.99 0.12
C GLN A 96 4.19 2.28 -0.59
N GLN A 97 5.41 2.31 -1.10
CA GLN A 97 5.95 3.48 -1.80
C GLN A 97 5.17 3.78 -3.08
N THR A 98 4.77 2.74 -3.82
CA THR A 98 3.97 2.87 -5.04
C THR A 98 2.63 3.55 -4.76
N TRP A 99 1.92 3.12 -3.71
CA TRP A 99 0.64 3.73 -3.35
C TRP A 99 0.77 5.11 -2.72
N LEU A 100 1.85 5.37 -1.97
CA LEU A 100 2.15 6.72 -1.48
C LEU A 100 2.37 7.70 -2.64
N ASN A 101 3.14 7.31 -3.65
CA ASN A 101 3.34 8.11 -4.86
C ASN A 101 2.01 8.35 -5.59
N ARG A 102 1.21 7.29 -5.76
CA ARG A 102 -0.10 7.38 -6.43
C ARG A 102 -1.06 8.31 -5.69
N LEU A 103 -1.08 8.25 -4.36
CA LEU A 103 -1.88 9.15 -3.52
C LEU A 103 -1.39 10.60 -3.67
N GLY A 104 -0.07 10.82 -3.68
CA GLY A 104 0.52 12.12 -3.95
C GLY A 104 0.07 12.72 -5.29
N ASP A 105 0.08 11.91 -6.35
CA ASP A 105 -0.38 12.32 -7.69
C ASP A 105 -1.86 12.71 -7.71
N ILE A 106 -2.71 12.04 -6.92
CA ILE A 106 -4.14 12.34 -6.84
C ILE A 106 -4.39 13.64 -6.06
N LEU A 107 -3.61 13.90 -5.01
CA LEU A 107 -3.79 15.07 -4.15
C LEU A 107 -3.24 16.36 -4.76
N GLN A 108 -2.27 16.26 -5.68
CA GLN A 108 -1.72 17.41 -6.41
C GLN A 108 -2.56 17.84 -7.63
N ARG A 109 -3.58 17.05 -7.99
CA ARG A 109 -4.54 17.35 -9.05
C ARG A 109 -5.81 17.94 -8.46
#